data_AF-A0A942GTK7-F1
#
_entry.id   AF-A0A942GTK7-F1
#
_cell.length_a   1.000
_cell.length_b   1.000
_cell.length_c   1.000
_cell.angle_alpha   90.00
_cell.angle_beta   90.00
_cell.angle_gamma   90.00
#
_symmetry.space_group_name_H-M   'P 1'
#
loop_
_entity.id
_entity.type
_entity.pdbx_description
1 polymer ?
#
loop_
_entity_poly.entity_id
_entity_poly.type
_entity_poly.pdbx_seq_one_letter_code
_entity_poly.pdbx_strand_id
1 'polypeptide(L)'
;MFSEPGLVRYPAFSYLLHHIDRESYAGVNYNRLGAGVLMMLGSGLVSMILPWLAEVMILGFLVGLYLLIASTYRPALQYVQNERAKTARKLRKSLELGRLKREIGPHTLDLLETLSLEWRKAETTLDSPFWESPNFQHLSVPSRAALNAAALEIMDLLAPTLPENSRSEWRFVVDDVLDKLGLQKRGAEVIHPATGRLTELCHQLARLNDELNTIQRTSEAELPTQKQTNVRTQLEGTINELQAYRQADEELRHGS
;
A
#
# COMPACT_ATOMS: atom_id res chain seq x y z
N MET A 1 32.92 -17.75 3.01
CA MET A 1 31.46 -18.03 2.98
C MET A 1 30.84 -17.13 4.04
N PHE A 2 30.50 -15.90 3.68
CA PHE A 2 29.86 -14.95 4.60
C PHE A 2 28.35 -15.18 4.50
N SER A 3 27.73 -15.73 5.54
CA SER A 3 26.27 -15.75 5.64
C SER A 3 25.79 -14.31 5.80
N GLU A 4 24.93 -13.82 4.92
CA GLU A 4 24.32 -12.49 5.03
C GLU A 4 23.55 -12.37 6.35
N PRO A 5 24.02 -11.58 7.33
CA PRO A 5 23.43 -11.56 8.67
C PRO A 5 22.17 -10.67 8.78
N GLY A 6 21.87 -9.86 7.76
CA GLY A 6 20.78 -8.88 7.80
C GLY A 6 19.39 -9.47 7.49
N LEU A 7 19.29 -10.29 6.44
CA LEU A 7 18.01 -10.80 5.94
C LEU A 7 17.33 -11.80 6.89
N VAL A 8 18.11 -12.57 7.65
CA VAL A 8 17.57 -13.56 8.60
C VAL A 8 16.86 -12.88 9.78
N ARG A 9 17.18 -11.61 10.06
CA ARG A 9 16.74 -10.93 11.28
C ARG A 9 15.33 -10.34 11.19
N TYR A 10 14.82 -10.05 9.99
CA TYR A 10 13.52 -9.39 9.79
C TYR A 10 12.71 -10.03 8.64
N PRO A 11 12.25 -11.29 8.80
CA PRO A 11 11.62 -12.05 7.72
C PRO A 11 10.26 -11.50 7.30
N ALA A 12 9.48 -10.95 8.23
CA ALA A 12 8.17 -10.37 7.93
C ALA A 12 8.28 -9.07 7.12
N PHE A 13 9.23 -8.20 7.50
CA PHE A 13 9.48 -6.95 6.78
C PHE A 13 10.02 -7.19 5.37
N SER A 14 10.94 -8.16 5.22
CA SER A 14 11.43 -8.57 3.89
C SER A 14 10.31 -9.10 2.99
N TYR A 15 9.35 -9.84 3.56
CA TYR A 15 8.20 -10.35 2.82
C TYR A 15 7.27 -9.23 2.35
N LEU A 16 6.95 -8.27 3.24
CA LEU A 16 6.15 -7.10 2.90
C LEU A 16 6.77 -6.26 1.78
N LEU A 17 8.10 -6.04 1.82
CA LEU A 17 8.81 -5.34 0.74
C LEU A 17 8.71 -6.07 -0.60
N HIS A 18 8.81 -7.40 -0.59
CA HIS A 18 8.68 -8.21 -1.81
C HIS A 18 7.24 -8.18 -2.36
N HIS A 19 6.24 -8.16 -1.47
CA HIS A 19 4.84 -8.06 -1.87
C HIS A 19 4.54 -6.72 -2.57
N ILE A 20 5.01 -5.60 -1.98
CA ILE A 20 4.82 -4.26 -2.55
C ILE A 20 5.53 -4.10 -3.90
N ASP A 21 6.74 -4.65 -4.06
CA ASP A 21 7.46 -4.62 -5.33
C ASP A 21 6.67 -5.42 -6.40
N ARG A 22 6.08 -6.57 -6.04
CA ARG A 22 5.24 -7.37 -6.95
C ARG A 22 3.96 -6.65 -7.38
N GLU A 23 3.25 -6.00 -6.45
CA GLU A 23 2.05 -5.23 -6.80
C GLU A 23 2.37 -4.01 -7.67
N SER A 24 3.55 -3.40 -7.48
CA SER A 24 4.03 -2.28 -8.29
C SER A 24 4.27 -2.67 -9.76
N TYR A 25 4.63 -3.93 -10.06
CA TYR A 25 4.76 -4.43 -11.45
C TYR A 25 3.53 -5.14 -12.01
N ALA A 26 2.59 -5.57 -11.16
CA ALA A 26 1.35 -6.19 -11.64
C ALA A 26 0.45 -5.19 -12.37
N GLY A 27 0.72 -3.89 -12.24
CA GLY A 27 0.19 -2.86 -13.12
C GLY A 27 0.85 -2.90 -14.50
N VAL A 28 0.03 -3.15 -15.53
CA VAL A 28 0.29 -2.98 -16.97
C VAL A 28 0.69 -4.26 -17.72
N ASN A 29 -0.32 -5.10 -17.99
CA ASN A 29 -0.36 -5.89 -19.21
C ASN A 29 -1.67 -5.60 -19.95
N TYR A 30 -1.73 -4.49 -20.70
CA TYR A 30 -2.86 -4.16 -21.57
C TYR A 30 -2.40 -3.73 -22.97
N ASN A 31 -1.70 -4.63 -23.65
CA ASN A 31 -1.43 -4.57 -25.10
C ASN A 31 -2.71 -4.76 -25.97
N ARG A 32 -3.88 -4.26 -25.56
CA ARG A 32 -5.16 -4.46 -26.29
C ARG A 32 -6.03 -3.22 -26.49
N LEU A 33 -5.58 -2.03 -26.13
CA LEU A 33 -6.34 -0.77 -26.36
C LEU A 33 -5.84 0.04 -27.56
N GLY A 34 -5.24 -0.62 -28.55
CA GLY A 34 -4.84 0.00 -29.83
C GLY A 34 -5.90 -0.03 -30.93
N ALA A 35 -7.02 -0.72 -30.73
CA ALA A 35 -8.00 -0.97 -31.81
C ALA A 35 -9.16 0.05 -31.89
N GLY A 36 -9.35 0.91 -30.88
CA GLY A 36 -10.53 1.78 -30.79
C GLY A 36 -10.45 3.09 -31.58
N VAL A 37 -9.24 3.60 -31.85
CA VAL A 37 -9.04 4.93 -32.47
C VAL A 37 -9.26 4.92 -33.99
N LEU A 38 -9.27 3.74 -34.62
CA LEU A 38 -9.46 3.60 -36.08
C LEU A 38 -10.94 3.61 -36.53
N MET A 39 -11.91 3.52 -35.62
CA MET A 39 -13.33 3.55 -36.00
C MET A 39 -13.96 4.96 -36.03
N MET A 40 -13.24 5.99 -35.58
CA MET A 40 -13.83 7.35 -35.43
C MET A 40 -13.72 8.23 -36.69
N LEU A 41 -13.01 7.80 -37.73
CA LEU A 41 -12.85 8.57 -38.98
C LEU A 41 -13.92 8.31 -40.05
N GLY A 42 -14.94 7.51 -39.75
CA GLY A 42 -15.96 7.07 -40.72
C GLY A 42 -17.36 7.67 -40.60
N SER A 43 -17.62 8.63 -39.70
CA SER A 43 -19.01 9.06 -39.39
C SER A 43 -19.40 10.44 -39.94
N GLY A 44 -18.78 10.89 -41.02
CA GLY A 44 -19.28 12.02 -41.80
C GLY A 44 -20.12 11.50 -42.97
N LEU A 45 -21.44 11.31 -42.78
CA LEU A 45 -22.51 11.44 -43.81
C LEU A 45 -23.90 10.85 -43.45
N VAL A 46 -24.19 10.43 -42.21
CA VAL A 46 -25.50 9.83 -41.88
C VAL A 46 -26.16 10.53 -40.68
N SER A 47 -26.48 11.82 -40.80
CA SER A 47 -27.16 12.57 -39.73
C SER A 47 -28.65 12.84 -40.00
N MET A 48 -29.29 12.11 -40.92
CA MET A 48 -30.68 12.39 -41.28
C MET A 48 -31.70 11.31 -40.91
N ILE A 49 -31.29 10.13 -40.42
CA ILE A 49 -32.27 9.09 -40.09
C ILE A 49 -31.82 8.36 -38.82
N LEU A 50 -32.67 8.47 -37.81
CA LEU A 50 -32.81 7.64 -36.59
C LEU A 50 -32.13 8.06 -35.27
N PRO A 51 -32.87 8.02 -34.14
CA PRO A 51 -32.40 8.33 -32.79
C PRO A 51 -31.37 7.36 -32.20
N TRP A 52 -31.17 6.16 -32.77
CA TRP A 52 -30.12 5.22 -32.29
C TRP A 52 -28.70 5.77 -32.46
N LEU A 53 -28.49 6.70 -33.41
CA LEU A 53 -27.19 7.36 -33.57
C LEU A 53 -26.86 8.29 -32.40
N ALA A 54 -27.86 8.88 -31.74
CA ALA A 54 -27.62 9.71 -30.56
C ALA A 54 -27.06 8.87 -29.41
N GLU A 55 -27.58 7.64 -29.21
CA GLU A 55 -27.07 6.73 -28.19
C GLU A 55 -25.63 6.30 -28.47
N VAL A 56 -25.29 5.99 -29.73
CA VAL A 56 -23.91 5.63 -30.12
C VAL A 56 -22.95 6.81 -29.95
N MET A 57 -23.39 8.03 -30.28
CA MET A 57 -22.59 9.24 -30.09
C MET A 57 -22.37 9.58 -28.61
N ILE A 58 -23.39 9.40 -27.77
CA ILE A 58 -23.28 9.56 -26.30
C ILE A 58 -22.34 8.50 -25.74
N LEU A 59 -22.48 7.24 -26.14
CA LEU A 59 -21.59 6.17 -25.70
C LEU A 59 -20.14 6.43 -26.14
N GLY A 60 -19.94 6.85 -27.39
CA GLY A 60 -18.63 7.22 -27.93
C GLY A 60 -18.01 8.42 -27.21
N PHE A 61 -18.82 9.42 -26.86
CA PHE A 61 -18.40 10.57 -26.07
C PHE A 61 -18.03 10.17 -24.65
N LEU A 62 -18.82 9.33 -23.98
CA LEU A 62 -18.52 8.82 -22.64
C LEU A 62 -17.25 7.97 -22.62
N VAL A 63 -17.06 7.12 -23.63
CA VAL A 63 -15.81 6.34 -23.79
C VAL A 63 -14.63 7.26 -24.07
N GLY A 64 -14.78 8.25 -24.95
CA GLY A 64 -13.73 9.24 -25.23
C GLY A 64 -13.35 10.06 -24.00
N LEU A 65 -14.34 10.52 -23.23
CA LEU A 65 -14.16 11.23 -21.98
C LEU A 65 -13.48 10.34 -20.93
N TYR A 66 -13.92 9.10 -20.79
CA TYR A 66 -13.29 8.10 -19.92
C TYR A 66 -11.83 7.86 -20.31
N LEU A 67 -11.52 7.71 -21.61
CA LEU A 67 -10.15 7.52 -22.07
C LEU A 67 -9.27 8.76 -21.84
N LEU A 68 -9.83 9.97 -21.96
CA LEU A 68 -9.13 11.22 -21.72
C LEU A 68 -8.84 11.45 -20.23
N ILE A 69 -9.81 11.17 -19.37
CA ILE A 69 -9.63 11.13 -17.91
C ILE A 69 -8.59 10.05 -17.58
N ALA A 70 -8.75 8.83 -18.10
CA ALA A 70 -7.81 7.76 -17.82
C ALA A 70 -6.39 8.13 -18.28
N SER A 71 -6.20 8.78 -19.43
CA SER A 71 -4.87 9.18 -19.91
C SER A 71 -4.23 10.31 -19.10
N THR A 72 -5.02 11.21 -18.52
CA THR A 72 -4.51 12.30 -17.68
C THR A 72 -4.19 11.86 -16.24
N TYR A 73 -4.96 10.94 -15.65
CA TYR A 73 -4.72 10.45 -14.29
C TYR A 73 -3.71 9.29 -14.21
N ARG A 74 -3.52 8.53 -15.30
CA ARG A 74 -2.53 7.43 -15.37
C ARG A 74 -1.08 7.82 -15.05
N PRO A 75 -0.50 8.92 -15.59
CA PRO A 75 0.90 9.25 -15.33
C PRO A 75 1.14 9.62 -13.86
N ALA A 76 0.17 10.26 -13.20
CA ALA A 76 0.26 10.56 -11.77
C ALA A 76 0.28 9.29 -10.92
N LEU A 77 -0.59 8.32 -11.23
CA LEU A 77 -0.63 7.03 -10.52
C LEU A 77 0.67 6.23 -10.72
N GLN A 78 1.20 6.19 -11.95
CA GLN A 78 2.46 5.52 -12.25
C GLN A 78 3.65 6.18 -11.55
N TYR A 79 3.67 7.51 -11.46
CA TYR A 79 4.71 8.23 -10.72
C TYR A 79 4.73 7.84 -9.24
N VAL A 80 3.56 7.83 -8.59
CA VAL A 80 3.44 7.44 -7.18
C VAL A 80 3.87 5.98 -6.97
N GLN A 81 3.47 5.06 -7.86
CA GLN A 81 3.89 3.66 -7.79
C GLN A 81 5.41 3.50 -7.96
N ASN A 82 6.02 4.27 -8.87
CA ASN A 82 7.47 4.25 -9.08
C ASN A 82 8.24 4.78 -7.87
N GLU A 83 7.77 5.86 -7.23
CA GLU A 83 8.38 6.38 -6.00
C GLU A 83 8.27 5.37 -4.85
N ARG A 84 7.13 4.69 -4.69
CA ARG A 84 6.97 3.61 -3.70
C ARG A 84 7.91 2.44 -3.95
N ALA A 85 8.01 1.97 -5.20
CA ALA A 85 8.94 0.89 -5.57
C ALA A 85 10.41 1.29 -5.34
N LYS A 86 10.78 2.54 -5.64
CA LYS A 86 12.11 3.10 -5.37
C LYS A 86 12.39 3.13 -3.86
N THR A 87 11.42 3.53 -3.05
CA THR A 87 11.51 3.50 -1.59
C THR A 87 11.65 2.08 -1.05
N ALA A 88 10.85 1.14 -1.52
CA ALA A 88 10.96 -0.28 -1.15
C ALA A 88 12.34 -0.85 -1.48
N ARG A 89 12.90 -0.54 -2.66
CA ARG A 89 14.26 -0.94 -3.06
C ARG A 89 15.34 -0.31 -2.17
N LYS A 90 15.19 0.97 -1.78
CA LYS A 90 16.11 1.64 -0.84
C LYS A 90 16.09 0.92 0.51
N LEU A 91 14.89 0.72 1.08
CA LEU A 91 14.72 0.01 2.35
C LEU A 91 15.33 -1.38 2.32
N ARG A 92 15.10 -2.12 1.23
CA ARG A 92 15.69 -3.44 1.03
C ARG A 92 17.22 -3.39 1.00
N LYS A 93 17.80 -2.47 0.23
CA LYS A 93 19.26 -2.30 0.18
C LYS A 93 19.83 -1.95 1.57
N SER A 94 19.15 -1.08 2.31
CA SER A 94 19.56 -0.70 3.67
C SER A 94 19.42 -1.86 4.67
N LEU A 95 18.42 -2.73 4.49
CA LEU A 95 18.24 -3.97 5.25
C LEU A 95 19.37 -4.97 4.96
N GLU A 96 19.66 -5.22 3.68
CA GLU A 96 20.74 -6.12 3.22
C GLU A 96 22.11 -5.67 3.73
N LEU A 97 22.35 -4.36 3.77
CA LEU A 97 23.58 -3.78 4.30
C LEU A 97 23.62 -3.71 5.84
N GLY A 98 22.55 -4.09 6.55
CA GLY A 98 22.45 -3.98 8.01
C GLY A 98 22.42 -2.54 8.54
N ARG A 99 22.14 -1.56 7.67
CA ARG A 99 22.15 -0.12 7.97
C ARG A 99 20.79 0.45 8.33
N LEU A 100 19.72 -0.32 8.12
CA LEU A 100 18.34 0.12 8.31
C LEU A 100 18.08 0.75 9.68
N LYS A 101 18.58 0.12 10.75
CA LYS A 101 18.46 0.61 12.14
C LYS A 101 19.09 1.99 12.34
N ARG A 102 20.17 2.29 11.62
CA ARG A 102 20.87 3.57 11.69
C ARG A 102 20.18 4.66 10.87
N GLU A 103 19.63 4.28 9.71
CA GLU A 103 19.01 5.22 8.78
C GLU A 103 17.64 5.71 9.24
N ILE A 104 16.82 4.82 9.81
CA ILE A 104 15.44 5.12 10.21
C ILE A 104 15.30 5.26 11.72
N GLY A 105 16.28 4.75 12.47
CA GLY A 105 16.25 4.71 13.93
C GLY A 105 15.69 3.38 14.47
N PRO A 106 16.04 3.02 15.72
CA PRO A 106 15.63 1.76 16.33
C PRO A 106 14.12 1.66 16.52
N HIS A 107 13.50 2.72 17.06
CA HIS A 107 12.07 2.71 17.36
C HIS A 107 11.19 2.58 16.10
N THR A 108 11.53 3.29 15.03
CA THR A 108 10.81 3.17 13.76
C THR A 108 11.00 1.81 13.12
N LEU A 109 12.18 1.19 13.27
CA LEU A 109 12.40 -0.17 12.81
C LEU A 109 11.51 -1.18 13.56
N ASP A 110 11.39 -1.05 14.89
CA ASP A 110 10.53 -1.92 15.71
C ASP A 110 9.05 -1.77 15.31
N LEU A 111 8.60 -0.55 15.01
CA LEU A 111 7.25 -0.29 14.49
C LEU A 111 7.04 -0.94 13.12
N LEU A 112 8.00 -0.83 12.20
CA LEU A 112 7.91 -1.46 10.88
C LEU A 112 7.88 -2.99 10.96
N GLU A 113 8.65 -3.56 11.88
CA GLU A 113 8.60 -4.99 12.15
C GLU A 113 7.22 -5.41 12.68
N THR A 114 6.71 -4.71 13.70
CA THR A 114 5.38 -4.95 14.28
C THR A 114 4.30 -4.85 13.20
N LEU A 115 4.37 -3.81 12.36
CA LEU A 115 3.43 -3.62 11.28
C LEU A 115 3.51 -4.77 10.27
N SER A 116 4.71 -5.13 9.82
CA SER A 116 4.88 -6.23 8.87
C SER A 116 4.37 -7.57 9.39
N LEU A 117 4.46 -7.79 10.70
CA LEU A 117 3.90 -8.97 11.37
C LEU A 117 2.37 -8.92 11.37
N GLU A 118 1.75 -7.81 11.77
CA GLU A 118 0.29 -7.68 11.78
C GLU A 118 -0.30 -7.72 10.37
N TRP A 119 0.36 -7.08 9.41
CA TRP A 119 -0.03 -7.14 8.00
C TRP A 119 -0.02 -8.58 7.48
N ARG A 120 1.07 -9.32 7.75
CA ARG A 120 1.18 -10.73 7.35
C ARG A 120 0.12 -11.59 8.02
N LYS A 121 -0.16 -11.39 9.31
CA LYS A 121 -1.22 -12.13 10.02
C LYS A 121 -2.58 -11.88 9.35
N ALA A 122 -2.92 -10.61 9.11
CA ALA A 122 -4.17 -10.25 8.44
C ALA A 122 -4.27 -10.84 7.03
N GLU A 123 -3.18 -10.80 6.24
CA GLU A 123 -3.12 -11.43 4.92
C GLU A 123 -3.38 -12.94 5.02
N THR A 124 -2.67 -13.64 5.92
CA THR A 124 -2.87 -15.08 6.12
C THR A 124 -4.27 -15.44 6.60
N THR A 125 -4.89 -14.58 7.42
CA THR A 125 -6.29 -14.75 7.85
C THR A 125 -7.20 -14.64 6.64
N LEU A 126 -7.01 -13.64 5.79
CA LEU A 126 -7.82 -13.42 4.57
C LEU A 126 -7.59 -14.49 3.49
N ASP A 127 -6.45 -15.17 3.49
CA ASP A 127 -6.13 -16.31 2.61
C ASP A 127 -6.80 -17.63 3.05
N SER A 128 -7.46 -17.66 4.21
CA SER A 128 -8.24 -18.83 4.64
C SER A 128 -9.43 -19.07 3.70
N PRO A 129 -9.77 -20.34 3.36
CA PRO A 129 -10.93 -20.70 2.53
C PRO A 129 -12.26 -20.13 3.04
N PHE A 130 -12.34 -19.81 4.33
CA PHE A 130 -13.48 -19.14 4.95
C PHE A 130 -13.87 -17.83 4.20
N TRP A 131 -12.86 -17.02 3.82
CA TRP A 131 -13.06 -15.71 3.19
C TRP A 131 -13.28 -15.77 1.68
N GLU A 132 -13.08 -16.93 1.07
CA GLU A 132 -13.41 -17.19 -0.33
C GLU A 132 -14.89 -17.50 -0.53
N SER A 133 -15.63 -17.73 0.57
CA SER A 133 -17.06 -18.01 0.48
C SER A 133 -17.85 -16.80 -0.02
N PRO A 134 -18.91 -16.99 -0.83
CA PRO A 134 -19.73 -15.91 -1.36
C PRO A 134 -20.33 -15.00 -0.28
N ASN A 135 -20.55 -15.55 0.91
CA ASN A 135 -21.12 -14.85 2.05
C ASN A 135 -20.17 -13.83 2.70
N PHE A 136 -18.87 -13.93 2.45
CA PHE A 136 -17.86 -13.04 3.04
C PHE A 136 -16.98 -12.36 1.99
N GLN A 137 -17.16 -12.66 0.70
CA GLN A 137 -16.40 -12.08 -0.40
C GLN A 137 -16.52 -10.55 -0.46
N HIS A 138 -17.68 -10.00 -0.12
CA HIS A 138 -17.91 -8.55 -0.06
C HIS A 138 -17.16 -7.86 1.07
N LEU A 139 -16.68 -8.60 2.08
CA LEU A 139 -15.81 -8.08 3.15
C LEU A 139 -14.34 -8.36 2.86
N SER A 140 -14.02 -9.53 2.29
CA SER A 140 -12.63 -9.94 2.06
C SER A 140 -11.94 -9.06 1.02
N VAL A 141 -12.61 -8.71 -0.07
CA VAL A 141 -12.07 -7.82 -1.12
C VAL A 141 -11.71 -6.42 -0.57
N PRO A 142 -12.62 -5.67 0.08
CA PRO A 142 -12.26 -4.37 0.64
C PRO A 142 -11.28 -4.47 1.81
N SER A 143 -11.31 -5.55 2.61
CA SER A 143 -10.32 -5.76 3.68
C SER A 143 -8.91 -5.92 3.11
N ARG A 144 -8.74 -6.69 2.03
CA ARG A 144 -7.45 -6.82 1.32
C ARG A 144 -7.01 -5.48 0.73
N ALA A 145 -7.92 -4.73 0.14
CA ALA A 145 -7.60 -3.41 -0.40
C ALA A 145 -7.15 -2.42 0.69
N ALA A 146 -7.81 -2.42 1.85
CA ALA A 146 -7.43 -1.61 3.00
C ALA A 146 -6.07 -2.02 3.58
N LEU A 147 -5.83 -3.34 3.67
CA LEU A 147 -4.57 -3.92 4.12
C LEU A 147 -3.40 -3.50 3.22
N ASN A 148 -3.56 -3.58 1.90
CA ASN A 148 -2.54 -3.17 0.93
C ASN A 148 -2.37 -1.65 0.91
N ALA A 149 -3.46 -0.89 1.06
CA ALA A 149 -3.39 0.56 1.17
C ALA A 149 -2.55 1.00 2.38
N ALA A 150 -2.75 0.39 3.55
CA ALA A 150 -1.94 0.68 4.74
C ALA A 150 -0.46 0.35 4.52
N ALA A 151 -0.15 -0.75 3.83
CA ALA A 151 1.22 -1.11 3.49
C ALA A 151 1.90 -0.08 2.56
N LEU A 152 1.14 0.48 1.62
CA LEU A 152 1.60 1.53 0.70
C LEU A 152 1.75 2.89 1.40
N GLU A 153 0.86 3.23 2.35
CA GLU A 153 0.94 4.46 3.14
C GLU A 153 2.24 4.53 3.93
N ILE A 154 2.72 3.40 4.46
CA ILE A 154 4.02 3.33 5.14
C ILE A 154 5.16 3.71 4.20
N MET A 155 5.12 3.23 2.95
CA MET A 155 6.15 3.57 1.97
C MET A 155 6.15 5.07 1.69
N ASP A 156 4.98 5.70 1.64
CA ASP A 156 4.87 7.14 1.45
C ASP A 156 5.39 7.92 2.68
N LEU A 157 5.11 7.43 3.89
CA LEU A 157 5.60 8.05 5.14
C LEU A 157 7.11 7.92 5.32
N LEU A 158 7.72 6.86 4.80
CA LEU A 158 9.17 6.61 4.85
C LEU A 158 9.94 7.21 3.68
N ALA A 159 9.30 7.44 2.53
CA ALA A 159 9.96 8.00 1.35
C ALA A 159 10.76 9.30 1.62
N PRO A 160 10.24 10.32 2.34
CA PRO A 160 10.95 11.58 2.54
C PRO A 160 12.12 11.49 3.53
N THR A 161 12.21 10.41 4.31
CA THR A 161 13.23 10.29 5.36
C THR A 161 14.41 9.42 4.96
N LEU A 162 14.27 8.65 3.88
CA LEU A 162 15.36 7.88 3.33
C LEU A 162 16.31 8.80 2.55
N PRO A 163 17.63 8.75 2.82
CA PRO A 163 18.58 9.62 2.13
C PRO A 163 18.55 9.38 0.61
N GLU A 164 18.33 10.45 -0.16
CA GLU A 164 18.53 10.44 -1.61
C GLU A 164 20.04 10.46 -1.89
N ASN A 165 20.60 9.32 -2.29
CA ASN A 165 22.02 9.10 -2.57
C ASN A 165 22.70 10.31 -3.27
N SER A 166 23.73 10.91 -2.67
CA SER A 166 25.10 10.82 -3.22
C SER A 166 26.22 11.23 -2.24
N ARG A 167 25.91 11.75 -1.05
CA ARG A 167 26.92 12.13 -0.02
C ARG A 167 26.99 11.16 1.17
N SER A 168 26.18 10.11 1.17
CA SER A 168 25.91 9.29 2.35
C SER A 168 26.91 8.15 2.56
N GLU A 169 27.50 7.56 1.51
CA GLU A 169 28.42 6.42 1.68
C GLU A 169 29.65 6.76 2.54
N TRP A 170 30.31 7.89 2.25
CA TRP A 170 31.42 8.40 3.07
C TRP A 170 30.96 8.85 4.44
N ARG A 171 29.78 9.46 4.52
CA ARG A 171 29.20 9.85 5.80
C ARG A 171 29.09 8.61 6.68
N PHE A 172 28.48 7.52 6.22
CA PHE A 172 28.34 6.27 6.97
C PHE A 172 29.67 5.61 7.36
N VAL A 173 30.70 5.67 6.52
CA VAL A 173 32.04 5.17 6.89
C VAL A 173 32.61 5.99 8.05
N VAL A 174 32.56 7.32 7.96
CA VAL A 174 33.00 8.22 9.04
C VAL A 174 32.19 7.96 10.31
N ASP A 175 30.90 7.78 10.15
CA ASP A 175 29.94 7.57 11.22
C ASP A 175 30.11 6.18 11.90
N ASP A 176 30.55 5.14 11.18
CA ASP A 176 30.92 3.81 11.70
C ASP A 176 32.28 3.83 12.41
N VAL A 177 33.23 4.58 11.87
CA VAL A 177 34.53 4.81 12.51
C VAL A 177 34.36 5.61 13.81
N LEU A 178 33.54 6.66 13.81
CA LEU A 178 33.24 7.45 15.01
C LEU A 178 32.52 6.63 16.09
N ASP A 179 31.62 5.73 15.71
CA ASP A 179 30.93 4.83 16.65
C ASP A 179 31.89 3.79 17.24
N LYS A 180 32.74 3.15 16.42
CA LYS A 180 33.79 2.23 16.88
C LYS A 180 34.84 2.88 17.78
N LEU A 181 35.09 4.18 17.58
CA LEU A 181 35.97 4.97 18.44
C LEU A 181 35.29 5.47 19.71
N GLY A 182 33.99 5.19 19.91
CA GLY A 182 33.20 5.68 21.05
C GLY A 182 33.04 7.20 21.08
N LEU A 183 33.29 7.87 19.94
CA LEU A 183 33.26 9.33 19.79
C LEU A 183 31.88 9.84 19.38
N GLN A 184 30.94 8.94 19.07
CA GLN A 184 29.56 9.33 18.84
C GLN A 184 28.97 9.81 20.18
N LYS A 185 28.90 11.14 20.35
CA LYS A 185 27.98 11.76 21.32
C LYS A 185 26.66 11.03 21.14
N ARG A 186 26.13 10.40 22.21
CA ARG A 186 24.77 9.83 22.26
C ARG A 186 23.84 10.79 21.52
N GLY A 187 23.60 10.49 20.25
CA GLY A 187 22.84 11.35 19.37
C GLY A 187 21.45 11.34 19.93
N ALA A 188 20.85 12.52 20.07
CA ALA A 188 19.43 12.63 20.34
C ALA A 188 18.71 11.60 19.47
N GLU A 189 17.98 10.70 20.12
CA GLU A 189 17.20 9.65 19.46
C GLU A 189 16.45 10.33 18.32
N VAL A 190 16.75 9.95 17.08
CA VAL A 190 16.13 10.54 15.90
C VAL A 190 14.71 10.00 15.89
N ILE A 191 13.81 10.68 16.60
CA ILE A 191 12.39 10.37 16.58
C ILE A 191 11.88 10.80 15.22
N HIS A 192 11.49 9.82 14.42
CA HIS A 192 11.01 10.05 13.08
C HIS A 192 9.70 10.88 13.12
N PRO A 193 9.52 11.92 12.30
CA PRO A 193 8.30 12.73 12.34
C PRO A 193 7.03 11.91 12.04
N ALA A 194 7.16 10.86 11.23
CA ALA A 194 6.08 9.92 10.95
C ALA A 194 5.82 8.88 12.06
N THR A 195 6.58 8.86 13.16
CA THR A 195 6.44 7.83 14.21
C THR A 195 5.01 7.76 14.75
N GLY A 196 4.39 8.91 15.04
CA GLY A 196 3.01 8.95 15.54
C GLY A 196 2.02 8.29 14.58
N ARG A 197 2.17 8.56 13.29
CA ARG A 197 1.31 7.97 12.24
C ARG A 197 1.57 6.48 12.03
N LEU A 198 2.83 6.06 12.08
CA LEU A 198 3.19 4.64 12.00
C LEU A 198 2.62 3.84 13.18
N THR A 199 2.65 4.39 14.39
CA THR A 199 2.02 3.78 15.57
C THR A 199 0.51 3.67 15.41
N GLU A 200 -0.14 4.70 14.88
CA GLU A 200 -1.58 4.67 14.57
C GLU A 200 -1.92 3.57 13.55
N LEU A 201 -1.16 3.48 12.45
CA LEU A 201 -1.34 2.42 11.45
C LEU A 201 -1.10 1.02 12.03
N CYS A 202 -0.13 0.86 12.93
CA CYS A 202 0.09 -0.41 13.65
C CYS A 202 -1.15 -0.80 14.46
N HIS A 203 -1.72 0.14 15.22
CA HIS A 203 -2.92 -0.14 16.02
C HIS A 203 -4.14 -0.46 15.15
N GLN A 204 -4.31 0.22 14.02
CA GLN A 204 -5.40 -0.04 13.10
C GLN A 204 -5.27 -1.41 12.43
N LEU A 205 -4.07 -1.80 12.01
CA LEU A 205 -3.82 -3.13 11.45
C LEU A 205 -4.01 -4.25 12.48
N ALA A 206 -3.56 -4.04 13.71
CA ALA A 206 -3.80 -4.98 14.80
C ALA A 206 -5.32 -5.14 15.05
N ARG A 207 -6.06 -4.02 15.10
CA ARG A 207 -7.52 -4.04 15.26
C ARG A 207 -8.23 -4.75 14.09
N LEU A 208 -7.84 -4.45 12.86
CA LEU A 208 -8.38 -5.13 11.67
C LEU A 208 -8.13 -6.64 11.75
N ASN A 209 -6.91 -7.05 12.12
CA ASN A 209 -6.56 -8.46 12.28
C ASN A 209 -7.40 -9.14 13.39
N ASP A 210 -7.60 -8.48 14.53
CA ASP A 210 -8.43 -8.99 15.62
C ASP A 210 -9.90 -9.14 15.20
N GLU A 211 -10.43 -8.17 14.45
CA GLU A 211 -11.81 -8.21 13.92
C GLU A 211 -11.98 -9.33 12.89
N LEU A 212 -11.04 -9.51 11.96
CA LEU A 212 -11.03 -10.62 11.01
C LEU A 212 -11.01 -11.97 11.73
N ASN A 213 -10.12 -12.14 12.71
CA ASN A 213 -10.07 -13.36 13.53
C ASN A 213 -11.36 -13.60 14.31
N THR A 214 -11.98 -12.53 14.81
CA THR A 214 -13.24 -12.62 15.55
C THR A 214 -14.38 -13.05 14.63
N ILE A 215 -14.47 -12.52 13.41
CA ILE A 215 -15.49 -12.93 12.43
C ILE A 215 -15.32 -14.40 12.08
N GLN A 216 -14.09 -14.82 11.78
CA GLN A 216 -13.81 -16.20 11.42
C GLN A 216 -14.18 -17.15 12.57
N ARG A 217 -13.75 -16.85 13.81
CA ARG A 217 -14.10 -17.69 14.98
C ARG A 217 -15.59 -17.69 15.31
N THR A 218 -16.26 -16.54 15.20
CA THR A 218 -17.68 -16.43 15.57
C THR A 218 -18.62 -17.07 14.55
N SER A 219 -18.21 -17.12 13.29
CA SER A 219 -18.94 -17.82 12.22
C SER A 219 -18.72 -19.33 12.25
N GLU A 220 -17.51 -19.80 12.57
CA GLU A 220 -17.22 -21.22 12.80
C GLU A 220 -17.96 -21.78 14.03
N ALA A 221 -18.21 -20.96 15.06
CA ALA A 221 -18.84 -21.38 16.30
C ALA A 221 -20.39 -21.41 16.26
N GLU A 222 -21.03 -21.34 15.09
CA GLU A 222 -22.50 -21.34 14.92
C GLU A 222 -23.25 -20.40 15.90
N LEU A 223 -22.70 -19.20 16.15
CA LEU A 223 -23.33 -18.22 17.03
C LEU A 223 -24.61 -17.64 16.39
N PRO A 224 -25.59 -17.21 17.20
CA PRO A 224 -26.85 -16.66 16.71
C PRO A 224 -26.60 -15.46 15.77
N THR A 225 -27.40 -15.37 14.70
CA THR A 225 -27.28 -14.44 13.57
C THR A 225 -27.08 -12.97 13.99
N GLN A 226 -27.63 -12.59 15.16
CA GLN A 226 -27.52 -11.25 15.74
C GLN A 226 -26.10 -10.88 16.22
N LYS A 227 -25.29 -11.84 16.65
CA LYS A 227 -23.87 -11.59 16.98
C LYS A 227 -23.03 -11.42 15.71
N GLN A 228 -23.32 -12.19 14.66
CA GLN A 228 -22.64 -12.07 13.37
C GLN A 228 -22.89 -10.70 12.71
N THR A 229 -24.11 -10.15 12.81
CA THR A 229 -24.40 -8.80 12.30
C THR A 229 -23.62 -7.70 13.00
N ASN A 230 -23.43 -7.79 14.33
CA ASN A 230 -22.71 -6.78 15.10
C ASN A 230 -21.20 -6.77 14.80
N VAL A 231 -20.59 -7.95 14.62
CA VAL A 231 -19.16 -8.01 14.27
C VAL A 231 -18.95 -7.54 12.83
N ARG A 232 -19.88 -7.84 11.92
CA ARG A 232 -19.83 -7.34 10.55
C ARG A 232 -19.89 -5.80 10.49
N THR A 233 -20.81 -5.17 11.22
CA THR A 233 -20.91 -3.70 11.23
C THR A 233 -19.68 -3.05 11.86
N GLN A 234 -19.02 -3.72 12.81
CA GLN A 234 -17.74 -3.27 13.36
C GLN A 234 -16.62 -3.30 12.32
N LEU A 235 -16.48 -4.40 11.56
CA LEU A 235 -15.49 -4.50 10.48
C LEU A 235 -15.73 -3.45 9.40
N GLU A 236 -16.98 -3.27 8.96
CA GLU A 236 -17.35 -2.23 8.00
C GLU A 236 -17.00 -0.83 8.54
N GLY A 237 -17.20 -0.60 9.85
CA GLY A 237 -16.75 0.60 10.55
C GLY A 237 -15.24 0.80 10.47
N THR A 238 -14.44 -0.20 10.79
CA THR A 238 -12.96 -0.13 10.78
C THR A 238 -12.41 0.05 9.37
N ILE A 239 -13.01 -0.60 8.36
CA ILE A 239 -12.67 -0.39 6.95
C ILE A 239 -12.98 1.05 6.53
N ASN A 240 -14.14 1.57 6.92
CA ASN A 240 -14.54 2.94 6.60
C ASN A 240 -13.65 3.96 7.33
N GLU A 241 -13.25 3.70 8.58
CA GLU A 241 -12.27 4.52 9.31
C GLU A 241 -10.94 4.58 8.53
N LEU A 242 -10.40 3.43 8.13
CA LEU A 242 -9.18 3.35 7.32
C LEU A 242 -9.28 4.14 5.99
N GLN A 243 -10.44 4.07 5.32
CA GLN A 243 -10.67 4.82 4.08
C GLN A 243 -10.85 6.32 4.31
N ALA A 244 -11.57 6.73 5.36
CA ALA A 244 -11.84 8.13 5.68
C ALA A 244 -10.55 8.89 6.02
N TYR A 245 -9.63 8.27 6.75
CA TYR A 245 -8.33 8.88 7.03
C TYR A 245 -7.52 9.14 5.76
N ARG A 246 -7.57 8.21 4.81
CA ARG A 246 -6.90 8.40 3.52
C ARG A 246 -7.51 9.55 2.74
N GLN A 247 -8.84 9.64 2.71
CA GLN A 247 -9.52 10.77 2.07
C GLN A 247 -9.15 12.09 2.73
N ALA A 248 -9.09 12.14 4.06
CA ALA A 248 -8.65 13.32 4.79
C ALA A 248 -7.19 13.72 4.49
N ASP A 249 -6.27 12.75 4.34
CA ASP A 249 -4.87 13.04 3.96
C ASP A 249 -4.76 13.52 2.50
N GLU A 250 -5.53 12.92 1.59
CA GLU A 250 -5.64 13.38 0.20
C GLU A 250 -6.21 14.81 0.11
N GLU A 251 -7.22 15.14 0.91
CA GLU A 251 -7.77 16.50 1.03
C GLU A 251 -6.75 17.50 1.58
N LEU A 252 -5.97 17.13 2.61
CA LEU A 252 -4.91 17.98 3.16
C LEU A 252 -3.79 18.24 2.14
N ARG A 253 -3.45 17.24 1.31
CA ARG A 253 -2.42 17.39 0.26
C ARG A 253 -2.89 18.20 -0.95
N HIS A 254 -4.19 18.19 -1.24
CA HIS A 254 -4.77 18.94 -2.37
C HIS A 254 -5.29 20.33 -1.96
N GLY A 255 -5.52 20.57 -0.67
CA GLY A 255 -5.99 21.83 -0.11
C GLY A 255 -4.88 22.81 0.31
N SER A 256 -3.60 22.41 0.29
CA SER A 256 -2.42 23.25 0.53
C SER A 256 -1.77 23.73 -0.76
#